data_AF-A0A7C3I1F6-F1
#
_entry.id   AF-A0A7C3I1F6-F1
#
_cell.length_a   1.000
_cell.length_b   1.000
_cell.length_c   1.000
_cell.angle_alpha   90.00
_cell.angle_beta   90.00
_cell.angle_gamma   90.00
#
_symmetry.space_group_name_H-M   'P 1'
#
loop_
_entity.id
_entity.type
_entity.pdbx_description
1 polymer ?
#
loop_
_entity_poly.entity_id
_entity_poly.type
_entity_poly.pdbx_seq_one_letter_code
_entity_poly.pdbx_strand_id
1 'polypeptide(L)'
;MRHGSVGVHIVAGLAVYSLFRVKFHTFVLIENEMRFKIYYLLITIAMISSCRSRQKADMLFYNGVIYTADSAFSVAGAMVVNEGRIVAVGEKEELQSLYETAASTDLEGRFVYPGFIDAHCHFYGYALTLQQADLTGASGMDEVVERLKKHREIFHSGWLLGRGWDQNLWPEKQFPDNRMLDELFPDIPVAITRIDGHVILANTCALKMAGFGPDTKISGGVLVVKEGKLAGILMDKAADKMKEVIPRPEGEELQELLVAAEKKCIGCGLTTLADAGLNKDMVLLIENMLGKERLRMNYYIMLDPSEENVDYFVKNGVYKKKQIHAGAIKLYADGALGSRGACLLEPYSDSPDNKGIMVEHPDTLRKYCRMAYDNHYQVCVHAIGDSAVRTVLDIYAEFLGGKNDRRWRIEHAQVVNEEDFGKFGAYNII
;
A
#
# COMPACT_ATOMS: atom_id res chain seq x y z
N MET A 1 -128.13 18.18 -7.10
CA MET A 1 -128.19 17.31 -8.30
C MET A 1 -126.82 16.66 -8.50
N ARG A 2 -126.81 15.33 -8.70
CA ARG A 2 -125.78 14.44 -9.30
C ARG A 2 -124.41 14.22 -8.61
N HIS A 3 -124.24 12.94 -8.24
CA HIS A 3 -123.14 11.98 -8.48
C HIS A 3 -121.65 12.32 -8.31
N GLY A 4 -120.92 11.35 -7.70
CA GLY A 4 -119.54 11.01 -8.09
C GLY A 4 -118.67 10.42 -6.96
N SER A 5 -118.45 9.12 -6.97
CA SER A 5 -117.52 8.34 -6.13
C SER A 5 -116.03 8.61 -6.43
N VAL A 6 -115.09 8.40 -5.47
CA VAL A 6 -113.79 7.66 -5.62
C VAL A 6 -113.11 7.50 -4.23
N GLY A 7 -112.54 6.32 -3.93
CA GLY A 7 -111.25 6.25 -3.20
C GLY A 7 -111.07 5.14 -2.15
N VAL A 8 -110.77 3.93 -2.60
CA VAL A 8 -110.05 2.90 -1.82
C VAL A 8 -108.56 3.10 -2.09
N HIS A 9 -107.69 3.15 -1.05
CA HIS A 9 -106.28 2.72 -1.02
C HIS A 9 -105.47 3.41 0.09
N ILE A 10 -105.55 2.97 1.36
CA ILE A 10 -104.55 3.30 2.40
C ILE A 10 -104.40 2.12 3.38
N VAL A 11 -103.81 0.99 2.98
CA VAL A 11 -103.34 -0.05 3.95
C VAL A 11 -101.99 -0.69 3.56
N ALA A 12 -101.37 -0.34 2.42
CA ALA A 12 -100.12 -0.99 1.96
C ALA A 12 -98.80 -0.33 2.47
N GLY A 13 -98.85 0.82 3.15
CA GLY A 13 -97.66 1.64 3.44
C GLY A 13 -96.88 1.32 4.72
N LEU A 14 -97.49 0.71 5.73
CA LEU A 14 -96.90 0.59 7.07
C LEU A 14 -96.05 -0.68 7.29
N ALA A 15 -96.29 -1.76 6.53
CA ALA A 15 -95.49 -2.99 6.63
C ALA A 15 -94.12 -2.86 5.95
N VAL A 16 -94.00 -2.03 4.91
CA VAL A 16 -92.76 -1.83 4.15
C VAL A 16 -91.72 -1.03 4.95
N TYR A 17 -92.16 -0.05 5.74
CA TYR A 17 -91.25 0.83 6.50
C TYR A 17 -90.53 0.12 7.67
N SER A 18 -91.18 -0.84 8.32
CA SER A 18 -90.60 -1.60 9.45
C SER A 18 -89.52 -2.60 8.98
N LEU A 19 -89.78 -3.29 7.88
CA LEU A 19 -88.81 -4.22 7.25
C LEU A 19 -87.56 -3.53 6.70
N PHE A 20 -87.69 -2.30 6.19
CA PHE A 20 -86.55 -1.51 5.74
C PHE A 20 -85.67 -1.05 6.91
N ARG A 21 -86.25 -0.64 8.05
CA ARG A 21 -85.49 -0.14 9.20
C ARG A 21 -84.66 -1.24 9.89
N VAL A 22 -85.20 -2.45 10.00
CA VAL A 22 -84.47 -3.61 10.53
C VAL A 22 -83.35 -4.02 9.58
N LYS A 23 -83.61 -4.12 8.26
CA LYS A 23 -82.56 -4.43 7.28
C LYS A 23 -81.44 -3.39 7.25
N PHE A 24 -81.76 -2.10 7.39
CA PHE A 24 -80.75 -1.02 7.39
C PHE A 24 -79.85 -1.07 8.63
N HIS A 25 -80.41 -1.35 9.82
CA HIS A 25 -79.62 -1.47 11.05
C HIS A 25 -78.71 -2.70 11.04
N THR A 26 -79.20 -3.85 10.53
CA THR A 26 -78.37 -5.05 10.38
C THR A 26 -77.26 -4.84 9.34
N PHE A 27 -77.53 -4.11 8.26
CA PHE A 27 -76.53 -3.80 7.24
C PHE A 27 -75.39 -2.91 7.77
N VAL A 28 -75.71 -1.89 8.57
CA VAL A 28 -74.72 -1.00 9.21
C VAL A 28 -73.86 -1.74 10.25
N LEU A 29 -74.45 -2.67 11.01
CA LEU A 29 -73.70 -3.51 11.96
C LEU A 29 -72.76 -4.49 11.25
N ILE A 30 -73.20 -5.09 10.13
CA ILE A 30 -72.38 -5.99 9.31
C ILE A 30 -71.24 -5.22 8.63
N GLU A 31 -71.48 -4.00 8.13
CA GLU A 31 -70.42 -3.15 7.56
C GLU A 31 -69.36 -2.75 8.59
N ASN A 32 -69.77 -2.40 9.82
CA ASN A 32 -68.84 -2.05 10.89
C ASN A 32 -68.02 -3.25 11.37
N GLU A 33 -68.62 -4.45 11.48
CA GLU A 33 -67.87 -5.68 11.77
C GLU A 33 -66.88 -6.04 10.65
N MET A 34 -67.27 -5.91 9.38
CA MET A 34 -66.37 -6.15 8.24
C MET A 34 -65.22 -5.15 8.23
N ARG A 35 -65.49 -3.86 8.49
CA ARG A 35 -64.43 -2.84 8.61
C ARG A 35 -63.48 -3.15 9.76
N PHE A 36 -63.99 -3.56 10.92
CA PHE A 36 -63.15 -3.92 12.08
C PHE A 36 -62.26 -5.13 11.80
N LYS A 37 -62.80 -6.16 11.12
CA LYS A 37 -62.04 -7.34 10.67
C LYS A 37 -61.00 -6.99 9.62
N ILE A 38 -61.30 -6.07 8.70
CA ILE A 38 -60.35 -5.54 7.71
C ILE A 38 -59.23 -4.75 8.39
N TYR A 39 -59.53 -3.89 9.36
CA TYR A 39 -58.50 -3.17 10.13
C TYR A 39 -57.62 -4.12 10.93
N TYR A 40 -58.19 -5.13 11.60
CA TYR A 40 -57.43 -6.15 12.31
C TYR A 40 -56.52 -6.93 11.35
N LEU A 41 -57.04 -7.33 10.18
CA LEU A 41 -56.27 -8.04 9.15
C LEU A 41 -55.14 -7.15 8.60
N LEU A 42 -55.39 -5.87 8.33
CA LEU A 42 -54.38 -4.92 7.86
C LEU A 42 -53.29 -4.65 8.91
N ILE A 43 -53.65 -4.54 10.20
CA ILE A 43 -52.69 -4.41 11.31
C ILE A 43 -51.86 -5.69 11.47
N THR A 44 -52.49 -6.86 11.33
CA THR A 44 -51.80 -8.15 11.42
C THR A 44 -50.85 -8.35 10.24
N ILE A 45 -51.26 -7.97 9.03
CA ILE A 45 -50.41 -7.97 7.83
C ILE A 45 -49.25 -6.97 7.99
N ALA A 46 -49.49 -5.76 8.50
CA ALA A 46 -48.44 -4.79 8.77
C ALA A 46 -47.43 -5.26 9.85
N MET A 47 -47.90 -5.98 10.87
CA MET A 47 -47.06 -6.61 11.91
C MET A 47 -46.24 -7.78 11.34
N ILE A 48 -46.81 -8.60 10.45
CA ILE A 48 -46.09 -9.69 9.77
C ILE A 48 -45.08 -9.15 8.76
N SER A 49 -45.37 -8.03 8.09
CA SER A 49 -44.43 -7.33 7.20
C SER A 49 -43.32 -6.57 7.93
N SER A 50 -43.42 -6.42 9.27
CA SER A 50 -42.37 -5.81 10.09
C SER A 50 -41.28 -6.79 10.53
N CYS A 51 -41.39 -8.08 10.18
CA CYS A 51 -40.25 -9.00 10.22
C CYS A 51 -39.29 -8.62 9.08
N ARG A 52 -38.43 -7.63 9.32
CA ARG A 52 -37.26 -7.38 8.48
C ARG A 52 -36.44 -8.67 8.45
N SER A 53 -36.42 -9.35 7.31
CA SER A 53 -35.53 -10.50 7.13
C SER A 53 -34.11 -10.03 7.36
N ARG A 54 -33.38 -10.74 8.23
CA ARG A 54 -31.96 -10.45 8.49
C ARG A 54 -31.17 -10.56 7.19
N GLN A 55 -30.21 -9.66 7.00
CA GLN A 55 -29.32 -9.68 5.85
C GLN A 55 -28.32 -10.83 6.01
N LYS A 56 -28.10 -11.63 4.97
CA LYS A 56 -27.09 -12.68 5.03
C LYS A 56 -25.70 -12.08 4.94
N ALA A 57 -24.76 -12.61 5.74
CA ALA A 57 -23.35 -12.26 5.66
C ALA A 57 -22.46 -13.47 6.01
N ASP A 58 -21.17 -13.38 5.71
CA ASP A 58 -20.24 -14.50 5.93
C ASP A 58 -19.90 -14.68 7.41
N MET A 59 -19.50 -13.60 8.09
CA MET A 59 -18.88 -13.71 9.41
C MET A 59 -19.20 -12.54 10.34
N LEU A 60 -19.53 -12.86 11.60
CA LEU A 60 -19.59 -11.91 12.71
C LEU A 60 -18.36 -12.09 13.61
N PHE A 61 -17.59 -11.03 13.81
CA PHE A 61 -16.62 -10.96 14.91
C PHE A 61 -17.23 -10.15 16.04
N TYR A 62 -17.13 -10.62 17.29
CA TYR A 62 -17.74 -9.94 18.44
C TYR A 62 -16.89 -10.04 19.70
N ASN A 63 -17.23 -9.26 20.72
CA ASN A 63 -16.48 -9.18 21.99
C ASN A 63 -15.02 -8.79 21.75
N GLY A 64 -14.79 -7.79 20.90
CA GLY A 64 -13.47 -7.23 20.63
C GLY A 64 -13.41 -5.74 20.92
N VAL A 65 -12.23 -5.17 20.79
CA VAL A 65 -12.00 -3.72 20.77
C VAL A 65 -11.59 -3.34 19.35
N ILE A 66 -12.55 -2.95 18.53
CA ILE A 66 -12.36 -2.75 17.08
C ILE A 66 -12.18 -1.27 16.80
N TYR A 67 -10.95 -0.86 16.45
CA TYR A 67 -10.66 0.48 15.99
C TYR A 67 -11.03 0.63 14.52
N THR A 68 -11.92 1.57 14.20
CA THR A 68 -12.38 1.78 12.82
C THR A 68 -11.47 2.71 12.03
N ALA A 69 -10.77 3.61 12.74
CA ALA A 69 -10.03 4.74 12.15
C ALA A 69 -10.89 5.60 11.20
N ASP A 70 -12.19 5.71 11.48
CA ASP A 70 -13.06 6.68 10.83
C ASP A 70 -12.73 8.12 11.29
N SER A 71 -13.43 9.12 10.74
CA SER A 71 -13.20 10.53 11.08
C SER A 71 -13.46 10.86 12.55
N ALA A 72 -14.17 10.01 13.29
CA ALA A 72 -14.45 10.16 14.71
C ALA A 72 -13.51 9.29 15.58
N PHE A 73 -12.61 8.52 14.98
CA PHE A 73 -11.81 7.48 15.63
C PHE A 73 -12.66 6.55 16.49
N SER A 74 -13.81 6.11 15.96
CA SER A 74 -14.74 5.26 16.69
C SER A 74 -14.15 3.89 17.06
N VAL A 75 -14.66 3.33 18.15
CA VAL A 75 -14.35 1.98 18.63
C VAL A 75 -15.65 1.20 18.74
N ALA A 76 -15.67 -0.04 18.26
CA ALA A 76 -16.83 -0.92 18.27
C ALA A 76 -16.54 -2.26 18.97
N GLY A 77 -17.59 -2.91 19.48
CA GLY A 77 -17.51 -4.23 20.11
C GLY A 77 -17.56 -5.40 19.13
N ALA A 78 -18.10 -5.18 17.93
CA ALA A 78 -18.35 -6.21 16.91
C ALA A 78 -18.29 -5.65 15.48
N MET A 79 -18.02 -6.53 14.50
CA MET A 79 -18.05 -6.22 13.08
C MET A 79 -18.62 -7.38 12.25
N VAL A 80 -19.34 -7.05 11.18
CA VAL A 80 -19.82 -8.03 10.18
C VAL A 80 -19.00 -7.90 8.91
N VAL A 81 -18.51 -9.04 8.41
CA VAL A 81 -17.79 -9.16 7.16
C VAL A 81 -18.60 -9.98 6.17
N ASN A 82 -18.70 -9.49 4.93
CA ASN A 82 -19.31 -10.17 3.80
C ASN A 82 -18.47 -9.96 2.55
N GLU A 83 -18.14 -11.02 1.82
CA GLU A 83 -17.33 -11.00 0.60
C GLU A 83 -16.01 -10.22 0.77
N GLY A 84 -15.36 -10.39 1.92
CA GLY A 84 -14.10 -9.70 2.26
C GLY A 84 -14.24 -8.20 2.57
N ARG A 85 -15.46 -7.69 2.72
CA ARG A 85 -15.74 -6.29 3.08
C ARG A 85 -16.39 -6.20 4.45
N ILE A 86 -16.01 -5.19 5.22
CA ILE A 86 -16.74 -4.83 6.44
C ILE A 86 -18.04 -4.15 6.01
N VAL A 87 -19.19 -4.74 6.36
CA VAL A 87 -20.51 -4.22 6.00
C VAL A 87 -21.21 -3.53 7.16
N ALA A 88 -20.78 -3.80 8.40
CA ALA A 88 -21.25 -3.12 9.59
C ALA A 88 -20.25 -3.23 10.75
N VAL A 89 -20.26 -2.26 11.64
CA VAL A 89 -19.56 -2.24 12.94
C VAL A 89 -20.53 -1.71 14.00
N GLY A 90 -20.41 -2.16 15.25
CA GLY A 90 -21.30 -1.74 16.33
C GLY A 90 -21.28 -2.71 17.51
N GLU A 91 -22.39 -2.78 18.23
CA GLU A 91 -22.59 -3.74 19.32
C GLU A 91 -23.09 -5.10 18.81
N LYS A 92 -22.71 -6.17 19.49
CA LYS A 92 -23.03 -7.54 19.06
C LYS A 92 -24.53 -7.76 18.86
N GLU A 93 -25.34 -7.36 19.83
CA GLU A 93 -26.78 -7.60 19.86
C GLU A 93 -27.48 -6.87 18.71
N GLU A 94 -27.03 -5.64 18.42
CA GLU A 94 -27.52 -4.86 17.28
C GLU A 94 -27.21 -5.58 15.96
N LEU A 95 -25.95 -5.97 15.76
CA LEU A 95 -25.54 -6.63 14.51
C LEU A 95 -26.23 -8.00 14.32
N GLN A 96 -26.43 -8.77 15.39
CA GLN A 96 -27.15 -10.06 15.34
C GLN A 96 -28.64 -9.91 15.03
N SER A 97 -29.24 -8.75 15.36
CA SER A 97 -30.62 -8.42 15.01
C SER A 97 -30.78 -8.05 13.53
N LEU A 98 -29.72 -7.52 12.91
CA LEU A 98 -29.69 -7.05 11.53
C LEU A 98 -29.19 -8.11 10.54
N TYR A 99 -28.26 -8.97 10.97
CA TYR A 99 -27.56 -9.93 10.13
C TYR A 99 -27.75 -11.38 10.56
N GLU A 100 -27.87 -12.26 9.58
CA GLU A 100 -27.76 -13.71 9.72
C GLU A 100 -26.42 -14.13 9.14
N THR A 101 -25.45 -14.46 10.00
CA THR A 101 -24.08 -14.76 9.57
C THR A 101 -23.83 -16.27 9.46
N ALA A 102 -23.08 -16.69 8.44
CA ALA A 102 -22.71 -18.11 8.26
C ALA A 102 -21.78 -18.64 9.36
N ALA A 103 -20.92 -17.76 9.89
CA ALA A 103 -20.03 -18.04 11.01
C ALA A 103 -20.00 -16.88 12.02
N SER A 104 -19.52 -17.17 13.23
CA SER A 104 -19.22 -16.14 14.23
C SER A 104 -17.95 -16.49 15.00
N THR A 105 -17.20 -15.48 15.43
CA THR A 105 -15.94 -15.63 16.17
C THR A 105 -15.91 -14.67 17.34
N ASP A 106 -15.72 -15.22 18.54
CA ASP A 106 -15.44 -14.46 19.75
C ASP A 106 -14.00 -13.95 19.72
N LEU A 107 -13.81 -12.64 19.87
CA LEU A 107 -12.49 -12.03 19.91
C LEU A 107 -11.88 -12.02 21.32
N GLU A 108 -12.62 -12.46 22.35
CA GLU A 108 -12.13 -12.60 23.73
C GLU A 108 -11.51 -11.29 24.30
N GLY A 109 -12.09 -10.15 23.95
CA GLY A 109 -11.61 -8.82 24.32
C GLY A 109 -10.35 -8.37 23.56
N ARG A 110 -9.89 -9.10 22.54
CA ARG A 110 -8.71 -8.73 21.74
C ARG A 110 -8.99 -7.52 20.86
N PHE A 111 -7.91 -6.84 20.50
CA PHE A 111 -7.94 -5.65 19.67
C PHE A 111 -7.94 -6.01 18.18
N VAL A 112 -8.74 -5.26 17.41
CA VAL A 112 -8.73 -5.31 15.95
C VAL A 112 -8.36 -3.91 15.45
N TYR A 113 -7.35 -3.85 14.60
CA TYR A 113 -6.89 -2.64 13.94
C TYR A 113 -7.14 -2.77 12.43
N PRO A 114 -7.34 -1.66 11.71
CA PRO A 114 -7.21 -1.66 10.27
C PRO A 114 -5.81 -2.18 9.91
N GLY A 115 -5.72 -3.04 8.89
CA GLY A 115 -4.44 -3.52 8.43
C GLY A 115 -3.54 -2.35 8.01
N PHE A 116 -2.26 -2.41 8.40
CA PHE A 116 -1.36 -1.29 8.19
C PHE A 116 -1.01 -1.14 6.70
N ILE A 117 -0.92 0.13 6.27
CA ILE A 117 -0.54 0.51 4.92
C ILE A 117 0.86 1.09 5.01
N ASP A 118 1.83 0.42 4.41
CA ASP A 118 3.13 1.04 4.18
C ASP A 118 2.98 2.01 3.00
N ALA A 119 3.01 3.31 3.32
CA ALA A 119 2.75 4.35 2.34
C ALA A 119 3.93 4.58 1.37
N HIS A 120 5.12 4.04 1.63
CA HIS A 120 6.25 4.08 0.70
C HIS A 120 7.26 2.99 1.05
N CYS A 121 7.39 2.01 0.16
CA CYS A 121 8.41 0.98 0.31
C CYS A 121 9.05 0.62 -1.04
N HIS A 122 10.03 -0.28 -0.97
CA HIS A 122 10.65 -0.94 -2.11
C HIS A 122 10.54 -2.45 -1.90
N PHE A 123 9.35 -3.02 -2.08
CA PHE A 123 9.05 -4.39 -1.72
C PHE A 123 9.81 -5.41 -2.57
N TYR A 124 9.90 -5.19 -3.88
CA TYR A 124 10.79 -5.99 -4.73
C TYR A 124 12.24 -5.96 -4.22
N GLY A 125 12.77 -4.76 -3.95
CA GLY A 125 14.12 -4.60 -3.41
C GLY A 125 14.30 -5.33 -2.08
N TYR A 126 13.33 -5.24 -1.17
CA TYR A 126 13.32 -5.95 0.10
C TYR A 126 13.34 -7.47 -0.10
N ALA A 127 12.53 -8.02 -1.00
CA ALA A 127 12.55 -9.45 -1.32
C ALA A 127 13.93 -9.92 -1.77
N LEU A 128 14.62 -9.12 -2.60
CA LEU A 128 15.99 -9.42 -3.03
C LEU A 128 17.00 -9.40 -1.89
N THR A 129 16.74 -8.69 -0.78
CA THR A 129 17.64 -8.72 0.39
C THR A 129 17.53 -10.03 1.18
N LEU A 130 16.44 -10.78 1.04
CA LEU A 130 16.24 -12.01 1.81
C LEU A 130 17.19 -13.16 1.42
N GLN A 131 17.79 -13.09 0.23
CA GLN A 131 18.84 -14.03 -0.20
C GLN A 131 20.23 -13.65 0.32
N GLN A 132 20.34 -12.52 1.04
CA GLN A 132 21.61 -11.99 1.53
C GLN A 132 21.77 -12.32 3.02
N ALA A 133 22.99 -12.61 3.46
CA ALA A 133 23.30 -12.70 4.87
C ALA A 133 23.07 -11.33 5.55
N ASP A 134 22.37 -11.33 6.69
CA ASP A 134 22.22 -10.12 7.50
C ASP A 134 23.49 -9.87 8.34
N LEU A 135 24.22 -8.83 7.97
CA LEU A 135 25.46 -8.41 8.60
C LEU A 135 25.28 -7.20 9.53
N THR A 136 24.03 -6.79 9.75
CA THR A 136 23.70 -5.64 10.60
C THR A 136 24.15 -5.87 12.03
N GLY A 137 24.84 -4.88 12.61
CA GLY A 137 25.33 -4.95 13.99
C GLY A 137 26.49 -5.91 14.22
N ALA A 138 27.09 -6.48 13.17
CA ALA A 138 28.31 -7.28 13.32
C ALA A 138 29.44 -6.42 13.90
N SER A 139 30.16 -6.95 14.88
CA SER A 139 31.20 -6.27 15.66
C SER A 139 32.60 -6.28 15.04
N GLY A 140 32.79 -7.05 13.97
CA GLY A 140 34.05 -7.17 13.23
C GLY A 140 33.95 -8.14 12.05
N MET A 141 35.04 -8.27 11.29
CA MET A 141 35.09 -9.16 10.12
C MET A 141 34.93 -10.64 10.45
N ASP A 142 35.40 -11.08 11.63
CA ASP A 142 35.21 -12.47 12.08
C ASP A 142 33.73 -12.83 12.20
N GLU A 143 32.93 -11.93 12.80
CA GLU A 143 31.50 -12.13 12.93
C GLU A 143 30.78 -12.05 11.58
N VAL A 144 31.20 -11.13 10.71
CA VAL A 144 30.69 -11.04 9.32
C VAL A 144 30.88 -12.38 8.61
N VAL A 145 32.09 -12.92 8.65
CA VAL A 145 32.42 -14.19 8.00
C VAL A 145 31.64 -15.36 8.59
N GLU A 146 31.47 -15.41 9.91
CA GLU A 146 30.69 -16.47 10.57
C GLU A 146 29.22 -16.45 10.12
N ARG A 147 28.63 -15.25 10.01
CA ARG A 147 27.27 -15.10 9.48
C ARG A 147 27.19 -15.51 8.01
N LEU A 148 28.20 -15.19 7.20
CA LEU A 148 28.29 -15.63 5.80
C LEU A 148 28.36 -17.16 5.68
N LYS A 149 29.14 -17.84 6.53
CA LYS A 149 29.22 -19.31 6.56
C LYS A 149 27.86 -19.92 6.88
N LYS A 150 27.20 -19.47 7.95
CA LYS A 150 25.85 -19.94 8.32
C LYS A 150 24.83 -19.70 7.23
N HIS A 151 24.88 -18.53 6.59
CA HIS A 151 23.99 -18.22 5.47
C HIS A 151 24.22 -19.16 4.29
N ARG A 152 25.47 -19.50 3.99
CA ARG A 152 25.84 -20.41 2.91
C ARG A 152 25.35 -21.85 3.12
N GLU A 153 25.22 -22.30 4.37
CA GLU A 153 24.65 -23.61 4.70
C GLU A 153 23.16 -23.72 4.31
N ILE A 154 22.46 -22.59 4.21
CA ILE A 154 21.04 -22.51 3.88
C ILE A 154 20.85 -22.14 2.41
N PHE A 155 21.60 -21.14 1.92
CA PHE A 155 21.47 -20.59 0.57
C PHE A 155 22.66 -20.96 -0.33
N HIS A 156 22.36 -21.79 -1.34
CA HIS A 156 23.35 -22.38 -2.24
C HIS A 156 23.41 -21.68 -3.61
N SER A 157 23.29 -20.36 -3.65
CA SER A 157 23.34 -19.60 -4.91
C SER A 157 24.75 -19.63 -5.54
N GLY A 158 24.88 -19.24 -6.82
CA GLY A 158 26.19 -19.09 -7.46
C GLY A 158 27.08 -18.02 -6.79
N TRP A 159 26.47 -17.09 -6.05
CA TRP A 159 27.13 -16.01 -5.31
C TRP A 159 26.88 -16.13 -3.80
N LEU A 160 27.79 -15.60 -3.00
CA LEU A 160 27.57 -15.40 -1.57
C LEU A 160 27.42 -13.91 -1.29
N LEU A 161 26.20 -13.51 -0.98
CA LEU A 161 25.83 -12.11 -0.80
C LEU A 161 25.55 -11.83 0.68
N GLY A 162 25.83 -10.60 1.10
CA GLY A 162 25.52 -10.12 2.44
C GLY A 162 25.29 -8.63 2.45
N ARG A 163 24.58 -8.12 3.46
CA ARG A 163 24.30 -6.69 3.59
C ARG A 163 24.24 -6.25 5.04
N GLY A 164 24.66 -5.01 5.31
CA GLY A 164 24.41 -4.34 6.58
C GLY A 164 25.64 -4.16 7.47
N TRP A 165 26.81 -4.60 7.03
CA TRP A 165 28.04 -4.38 7.80
C TRP A 165 28.34 -2.89 7.93
N ASP A 166 28.88 -2.49 9.08
CA ASP A 166 29.28 -1.11 9.35
C ASP A 166 30.56 -1.10 10.19
N GLN A 167 31.68 -0.75 9.55
CA GLN A 167 32.97 -0.67 10.22
C GLN A 167 33.01 0.38 11.33
N ASN A 168 32.10 1.35 11.37
CA ASN A 168 32.05 2.32 12.45
C ASN A 168 31.73 1.69 13.82
N LEU A 169 31.11 0.50 13.81
CA LEU A 169 30.81 -0.27 15.00
C LEU A 169 31.99 -1.13 15.47
N TRP A 170 33.03 -1.27 14.65
CA TRP A 170 34.17 -2.15 14.93
C TRP A 170 35.24 -1.43 15.74
N PRO A 171 36.04 -2.16 16.55
CA PRO A 171 37.12 -1.55 17.34
C PRO A 171 38.12 -0.73 16.49
N GLU A 172 38.46 -1.21 15.30
CA GLU A 172 39.45 -0.58 14.42
C GLU A 172 38.90 0.64 13.66
N LYS A 173 37.58 0.73 13.46
CA LYS A 173 36.90 1.77 12.67
C LYS A 173 37.48 2.02 11.27
N GLN A 174 38.10 1.00 10.69
CA GLN A 174 38.70 1.05 9.37
C GLN A 174 37.99 0.10 8.42
N PHE A 175 38.00 0.45 7.14
CA PHE A 175 37.51 -0.47 6.12
C PHE A 175 38.34 -1.76 6.12
N PRO A 176 37.67 -2.94 6.04
CA PRO A 176 38.37 -4.21 5.92
C PRO A 176 39.04 -4.34 4.54
N ASP A 177 39.88 -5.36 4.39
CA ASP A 177 40.27 -5.89 3.09
C ASP A 177 39.61 -7.24 2.82
N ASN A 178 39.78 -7.76 1.61
CA ASN A 178 39.13 -8.98 1.15
C ASN A 178 39.89 -10.28 1.48
N ARG A 179 41.00 -10.24 2.24
CA ARG A 179 41.84 -11.43 2.48
C ARG A 179 41.08 -12.58 3.12
N MET A 180 40.27 -12.29 4.15
CA MET A 180 39.47 -13.32 4.82
C MET A 180 38.41 -13.93 3.89
N LEU A 181 37.83 -13.13 2.99
CA LEU A 181 36.88 -13.63 2.00
C LEU A 181 37.58 -14.50 0.95
N ASP A 182 38.78 -14.12 0.53
CA ASP A 182 39.61 -14.89 -0.40
C ASP A 182 40.05 -16.24 0.20
N GLU A 183 40.43 -16.26 1.48
CA GLU A 183 40.87 -17.47 2.16
C GLU A 183 39.72 -18.48 2.33
N LEU A 184 38.52 -18.00 2.70
CA LEU A 184 37.40 -18.85 3.07
C LEU A 184 36.47 -19.20 1.91
N PHE A 185 36.44 -18.36 0.88
CA PHE A 185 35.59 -18.51 -0.29
C PHE A 185 36.38 -18.30 -1.59
N PRO A 186 37.49 -19.04 -1.84
CA PRO A 186 38.38 -18.76 -2.97
C PRO A 186 37.71 -18.93 -4.34
N ASP A 187 36.79 -19.90 -4.44
CA ASP A 187 36.13 -20.29 -5.69
C ASP A 187 34.67 -19.84 -5.77
N ILE A 188 34.18 -19.08 -4.78
CA ILE A 188 32.81 -18.57 -4.73
C ILE A 188 32.88 -17.05 -4.81
N PRO A 189 32.22 -16.38 -5.76
CA PRO A 189 32.18 -14.93 -5.78
C PRO A 189 31.40 -14.40 -4.57
N VAL A 190 32.07 -13.56 -3.77
CA VAL A 190 31.50 -12.93 -2.57
C VAL A 190 31.42 -11.42 -2.79
N ALA A 191 30.24 -10.84 -2.53
CA ALA A 191 30.04 -9.40 -2.50
C ALA A 191 29.13 -9.02 -1.33
N ILE A 192 29.66 -8.24 -0.38
CA ILE A 192 28.92 -7.79 0.79
C ILE A 192 28.74 -6.27 0.79
N THR A 193 27.50 -5.82 0.92
CA THR A 193 27.12 -4.41 0.83
C THR A 193 27.09 -3.78 2.22
N ARG A 194 27.74 -2.62 2.36
CA ARG A 194 27.74 -1.83 3.60
C ARG A 194 26.33 -1.36 3.96
N ILE A 195 26.10 -1.01 5.21
CA ILE A 195 24.82 -0.50 5.71
C ILE A 195 24.22 0.63 4.85
N ASP A 196 25.06 1.54 4.32
CA ASP A 196 24.65 2.67 3.47
C ASP A 196 24.28 2.30 2.03
N GLY A 197 24.63 1.09 1.56
CA GLY A 197 24.42 0.69 0.17
C GLY A 197 25.43 1.25 -0.85
N HIS A 198 26.34 2.13 -0.43
CA HIS A 198 27.29 2.83 -1.31
C HIS A 198 28.65 2.12 -1.41
N VAL A 199 28.97 1.25 -0.45
CA VAL A 199 30.24 0.51 -0.42
C VAL A 199 29.98 -0.99 -0.53
N ILE A 200 30.79 -1.67 -1.34
CA ILE A 200 30.85 -3.13 -1.42
C ILE A 200 32.26 -3.59 -1.06
N LEU A 201 32.35 -4.62 -0.22
CA LEU A 201 33.54 -5.45 -0.09
C LEU A 201 33.35 -6.71 -0.94
N ALA A 202 34.25 -6.93 -1.89
CA ALA A 202 34.21 -8.08 -2.80
C ALA A 202 35.52 -8.88 -2.75
N ASN A 203 35.41 -10.21 -2.84
CA ASN A 203 36.58 -11.09 -2.94
C ASN A 203 37.19 -11.04 -4.35
N THR A 204 38.41 -11.56 -4.49
CA THR A 204 39.17 -11.60 -5.74
C THR A 204 38.42 -12.37 -6.84
N CYS A 205 37.66 -13.41 -6.49
CA CYS A 205 36.81 -14.13 -7.44
C CYS A 205 35.74 -13.21 -8.07
N ALA A 206 34.96 -12.50 -7.24
CA ALA A 206 33.96 -11.53 -7.70
C ALA A 206 34.58 -10.36 -8.48
N LEU A 207 35.71 -9.81 -8.03
CA LEU A 207 36.42 -8.72 -8.72
C LEU A 207 36.85 -9.12 -10.13
N LYS A 208 37.41 -10.33 -10.30
CA LYS A 208 37.80 -10.86 -11.61
C LYS A 208 36.60 -11.05 -12.53
N MET A 209 35.50 -11.59 -12.01
CA MET A 209 34.25 -11.74 -12.78
C MET A 209 33.70 -10.39 -13.25
N ALA A 210 33.85 -9.34 -12.43
CA ALA A 210 33.47 -7.98 -12.80
C ALA A 210 34.50 -7.26 -13.70
N GLY A 211 35.61 -7.89 -14.06
CA GLY A 211 36.65 -7.31 -14.91
C GLY A 211 37.45 -6.20 -14.22
N PHE A 212 37.48 -6.16 -12.88
CA PHE A 212 38.26 -5.18 -12.13
C PHE A 212 39.71 -5.64 -11.93
N GLY A 213 40.63 -4.72 -12.19
CA GLY A 213 42.05 -4.84 -11.89
C GLY A 213 42.57 -3.61 -11.12
N PRO A 214 43.83 -3.64 -10.64
CA PRO A 214 44.41 -2.54 -9.87
C PRO A 214 44.44 -1.19 -10.62
N ASP A 215 44.53 -1.23 -11.96
CA ASP A 215 44.56 -0.04 -12.80
C ASP A 215 43.17 0.40 -13.30
N THR A 216 42.09 -0.29 -12.90
CA THR A 216 40.73 0.05 -13.29
C THR A 216 40.35 1.44 -12.76
N LYS A 217 39.87 2.31 -13.65
CA LYS A 217 39.33 3.63 -13.31
C LYS A 217 37.87 3.70 -13.68
N ILE A 218 37.04 4.15 -12.74
CA ILE A 218 35.60 4.36 -12.94
C ILE A 218 35.30 5.81 -12.60
N SER A 219 34.74 6.56 -13.56
CA SER A 219 34.30 7.93 -13.29
C SER A 219 33.22 7.93 -12.21
N GLY A 220 33.41 8.72 -11.15
CA GLY A 220 32.50 8.78 -10.00
C GLY A 220 32.50 7.53 -9.12
N GLY A 221 33.53 6.67 -9.21
CA GLY A 221 33.67 5.48 -8.38
C GLY A 221 35.11 5.31 -7.90
N VAL A 222 35.28 4.64 -6.75
CA VAL A 222 36.60 4.40 -6.15
C VAL A 222 36.82 2.91 -5.95
N LEU A 223 37.99 2.43 -6.34
CA LEU A 223 38.50 1.10 -6.00
C LEU A 223 39.71 1.28 -5.09
N VAL A 224 39.71 0.64 -3.92
CA VAL A 224 40.84 0.73 -2.99
C VAL A 224 41.93 -0.26 -3.40
N VAL A 225 43.13 0.25 -3.67
CA VAL A 225 44.33 -0.54 -4.00
C VAL A 225 45.31 -0.47 -2.82
N LYS A 226 45.78 -1.62 -2.35
CA LYS A 226 46.85 -1.74 -1.34
C LYS A 226 47.95 -2.64 -1.90
N GLU A 227 49.20 -2.19 -1.81
CA GLU A 227 50.38 -2.95 -2.29
C GLU A 227 50.26 -3.47 -3.74
N GLY A 228 49.66 -2.65 -4.61
CA GLY A 228 49.44 -3.00 -6.03
C GLY A 228 48.34 -4.03 -6.29
N LYS A 229 47.55 -4.40 -5.27
CA LYS A 229 46.40 -5.32 -5.40
C LYS A 229 45.11 -4.62 -4.97
N LEU A 230 43.99 -5.03 -5.57
CA LEU A 230 42.67 -4.58 -5.12
C LEU A 230 42.39 -5.12 -3.71
N ALA A 231 42.06 -4.23 -2.78
CA ALA A 231 41.70 -4.58 -1.40
C ALA A 231 40.24 -5.04 -1.26
N GLY A 232 39.48 -5.07 -2.37
CA GLY A 232 38.07 -5.49 -2.39
C GLY A 232 37.04 -4.41 -2.12
N ILE A 233 37.45 -3.24 -1.63
CA ILE A 233 36.53 -2.12 -1.37
C ILE A 233 36.24 -1.34 -2.65
N LEU A 234 34.96 -1.27 -3.00
CA LEU A 234 34.40 -0.54 -4.13
C LEU A 234 33.39 0.48 -3.60
N MET A 235 33.48 1.74 -4.05
CA MET A 235 32.59 2.82 -3.61
C MET A 235 31.87 3.48 -4.80
N ASP A 236 30.63 3.91 -4.55
CA ASP A 236 29.78 4.66 -5.49
C ASP A 236 29.66 3.97 -6.85
N LYS A 237 30.05 4.62 -7.96
CA LYS A 237 29.91 4.01 -9.30
C LYS A 237 30.70 2.72 -9.48
N ALA A 238 31.74 2.48 -8.66
CA ALA A 238 32.42 1.19 -8.66
C ALA A 238 31.60 0.09 -7.98
N ALA A 239 30.91 0.43 -6.88
CA ALA A 239 29.97 -0.47 -6.23
C ALA A 239 28.77 -0.76 -7.13
N ASP A 240 28.23 0.25 -7.82
CA ASP A 240 27.12 0.07 -8.77
C ASP A 240 27.49 -0.91 -9.89
N LYS A 241 28.66 -0.74 -10.50
CA LYS A 241 29.16 -1.69 -11.52
C LYS A 241 29.34 -3.12 -10.99
N MET A 242 29.73 -3.29 -9.73
CA MET A 242 29.77 -4.64 -9.14
C MET A 242 28.37 -5.23 -9.03
N LYS A 243 27.37 -4.44 -8.59
CA LYS A 243 25.97 -4.90 -8.48
C LYS A 243 25.38 -5.32 -9.82
N GLU A 244 25.80 -4.68 -10.92
CA GLU A 244 25.37 -5.02 -12.28
C GLU A 244 25.81 -6.43 -12.72
N VAL A 245 26.91 -6.94 -12.18
CA VAL A 245 27.47 -8.26 -12.50
C VAL A 245 26.85 -9.38 -11.65
N ILE A 246 26.27 -9.03 -10.50
CA ILE A 246 25.58 -9.99 -9.63
C ILE A 246 24.29 -10.46 -10.33
N PRO A 247 24.12 -11.77 -10.59
CA PRO A 247 22.91 -12.30 -11.18
C PRO A 247 21.68 -11.96 -10.34
N ARG A 248 20.61 -11.49 -10.98
CA ARG A 248 19.33 -11.32 -10.31
C ARG A 248 18.58 -12.66 -10.31
N PRO A 249 17.86 -12.99 -9.23
CA PRO A 249 17.00 -14.17 -9.23
C PRO A 249 15.88 -13.96 -10.26
N GLU A 250 15.50 -15.04 -10.93
CA GLU A 250 14.46 -15.05 -11.95
C GLU A 250 13.52 -16.24 -11.76
N GLY A 251 12.41 -16.26 -12.50
CA GLY A 251 11.49 -17.41 -12.52
C GLY A 251 10.93 -17.77 -11.14
N GLU A 252 11.11 -19.02 -10.73
CA GLU A 252 10.55 -19.54 -9.48
C GLU A 252 11.31 -19.05 -8.24
N GLU A 253 12.62 -18.83 -8.35
CA GLU A 253 13.43 -18.32 -7.23
C GLU A 253 12.96 -16.94 -6.79
N LEU A 254 12.74 -16.04 -7.75
CA LEU A 254 12.23 -14.70 -7.46
C LEU A 254 10.82 -14.74 -6.85
N GLN A 255 9.94 -15.61 -7.36
CA GLN A 255 8.59 -15.76 -6.82
C GLN A 255 8.61 -16.22 -5.35
N GLU A 256 9.47 -17.18 -5.01
CA GLU A 256 9.62 -17.65 -3.62
C GLU A 256 10.18 -16.55 -2.70
N LEU A 257 11.11 -15.71 -3.18
CA LEU A 257 11.59 -14.55 -2.42
C LEU A 257 10.47 -13.53 -2.15
N LEU A 258 9.61 -13.26 -3.14
CA LEU A 258 8.46 -12.36 -2.97
C LEU A 258 7.44 -12.93 -1.97
N VAL A 259 7.16 -14.24 -2.01
CA VAL A 259 6.28 -14.91 -1.04
C VAL A 259 6.88 -14.82 0.37
N ALA A 260 8.18 -15.08 0.51
CA ALA A 260 8.86 -14.97 1.80
C ALA A 260 8.85 -13.54 2.34
N ALA A 261 9.00 -12.54 1.47
CA ALA A 261 8.92 -11.13 1.83
C ALA A 261 7.51 -10.73 2.27
N GLU A 262 6.47 -11.10 1.52
CA GLU A 262 5.08 -10.83 1.88
C GLU A 262 4.73 -11.47 3.23
N LYS A 263 5.17 -12.71 3.47
CA LYS A 263 4.95 -13.37 4.77
C LYS A 263 5.52 -12.56 5.94
N LYS A 264 6.70 -11.95 5.76
CA LYS A 264 7.30 -11.07 6.79
C LYS A 264 6.48 -9.78 6.95
N CYS A 265 6.06 -9.15 5.85
CA CYS A 265 5.20 -7.96 5.89
C CYS A 265 3.87 -8.21 6.62
N ILE A 266 3.17 -9.31 6.28
CA ILE A 266 1.94 -9.72 6.95
C ILE A 266 2.18 -10.02 8.43
N GLY A 267 3.32 -10.63 8.77
CA GLY A 267 3.73 -10.87 10.16
C GLY A 267 3.88 -9.59 10.99
N CYS A 268 4.12 -8.45 10.34
CA CYS A 268 4.16 -7.12 10.96
C CYS A 268 2.80 -6.39 10.91
N GLY A 269 1.75 -7.02 10.39
CA GLY A 269 0.42 -6.43 10.26
C GLY A 269 0.21 -5.58 9.00
N LEU A 270 1.16 -5.57 8.06
CA LEU A 270 1.01 -4.89 6.77
C LEU A 270 0.02 -5.65 5.88
N THR A 271 -0.95 -4.94 5.32
CA THR A 271 -1.92 -5.49 4.37
C THR A 271 -1.90 -4.79 3.02
N THR A 272 -1.28 -3.62 2.94
CA THR A 272 -1.13 -2.83 1.71
C THR A 272 0.25 -2.22 1.63
N LEU A 273 0.88 -2.31 0.47
CA LEU A 273 2.19 -1.73 0.19
C LEU A 273 2.08 -0.72 -0.95
N ALA A 274 2.68 0.46 -0.77
CA ALA A 274 2.93 1.40 -1.84
C ALA A 274 4.36 1.21 -2.40
N ASP A 275 4.51 0.28 -3.35
CA ASP A 275 5.81 -0.14 -3.88
C ASP A 275 6.31 0.83 -4.96
N ALA A 276 7.48 1.41 -4.73
CA ALA A 276 8.01 2.51 -5.50
C ALA A 276 9.06 2.08 -6.54
N GLY A 277 8.87 2.53 -7.78
CA GLY A 277 9.82 2.39 -8.89
C GLY A 277 9.77 1.03 -9.57
N LEU A 278 8.59 0.42 -9.71
CA LEU A 278 8.46 -0.86 -10.41
C LEU A 278 8.43 -0.70 -11.93
N ASN A 279 9.07 -1.65 -12.61
CA ASN A 279 8.98 -1.81 -14.06
C ASN A 279 7.81 -2.72 -14.46
N LYS A 280 7.48 -2.73 -15.75
CA LYS A 280 6.32 -3.46 -16.29
C LYS A 280 6.35 -4.94 -15.96
N ASP A 281 7.49 -5.60 -16.14
CA ASP A 281 7.60 -7.04 -15.94
C ASP A 281 7.35 -7.42 -14.47
N MET A 282 7.83 -6.62 -13.51
CA MET A 282 7.54 -6.86 -12.10
C MET A 282 6.08 -6.62 -11.74
N VAL A 283 5.44 -5.58 -12.29
CA VAL A 283 3.99 -5.35 -12.08
C VAL A 283 3.17 -6.55 -12.57
N LEU A 284 3.48 -7.04 -13.76
CA LEU A 284 2.78 -8.18 -14.36
C LEU A 284 3.09 -9.51 -13.63
N LEU A 285 4.30 -9.67 -13.08
CA LEU A 285 4.65 -10.82 -12.25
C LEU A 285 3.83 -10.83 -10.95
N ILE A 286 3.78 -9.70 -10.23
CA ILE A 286 2.98 -9.57 -9.00
C ILE A 286 1.50 -9.85 -9.31
N GLU A 287 0.98 -9.32 -10.42
CA GLU A 287 -0.38 -9.61 -10.86
C GLU A 287 -0.62 -11.10 -11.10
N ASN A 288 0.32 -11.76 -11.79
CA ASN A 288 0.23 -13.19 -12.05
C ASN A 288 0.21 -14.00 -10.74
N MET A 289 1.06 -13.63 -9.79
CA MET A 289 1.15 -14.29 -8.48
C MET A 289 -0.11 -14.09 -7.64
N LEU A 290 -0.70 -12.90 -7.66
CA LEU A 290 -2.01 -12.63 -7.05
C LEU A 290 -3.12 -13.46 -7.71
N GLY A 291 -3.10 -13.58 -9.04
CA GLY A 291 -4.04 -14.42 -9.80
C GLY A 291 -3.95 -15.91 -9.47
N LYS A 292 -2.78 -16.37 -8.99
CA LYS A 292 -2.51 -17.73 -8.50
C LYS A 292 -2.60 -17.86 -6.98
N GLU A 293 -3.04 -16.81 -6.28
CA GLU A 293 -3.14 -16.77 -4.81
C GLU A 293 -1.82 -17.03 -4.06
N ARG A 294 -0.68 -16.84 -4.74
CA ARG A 294 0.66 -16.91 -4.12
C ARG A 294 0.97 -15.68 -3.30
N LEU A 295 0.43 -14.53 -3.71
CA LEU A 295 0.45 -13.28 -2.96
C LEU A 295 -0.98 -12.90 -2.53
N ARG A 296 -1.11 -12.10 -1.47
CA ARG A 296 -2.39 -11.77 -0.82
C ARG A 296 -2.52 -10.31 -0.37
N MET A 297 -1.45 -9.54 -0.28
CA MET A 297 -1.54 -8.11 0.07
C MET A 297 -2.14 -7.28 -1.07
N ASN A 298 -2.52 -6.03 -0.77
CA ASN A 298 -2.82 -5.02 -1.77
C ASN A 298 -1.55 -4.26 -2.16
N TYR A 299 -1.45 -3.88 -3.43
CA TYR A 299 -0.30 -3.21 -4.00
C TYR A 299 -0.73 -1.93 -4.69
N TYR A 300 -0.36 -0.78 -4.11
CA TYR A 300 -0.34 0.50 -4.79
C TYR A 300 1.03 0.68 -5.44
N ILE A 301 1.08 0.81 -6.76
CA ILE A 301 2.35 0.76 -7.49
C ILE A 301 2.66 2.15 -8.02
N MET A 302 3.86 2.63 -7.68
CA MET A 302 4.48 3.78 -8.33
C MET A 302 5.43 3.25 -9.40
N LEU A 303 5.06 3.44 -10.66
CA LEU A 303 5.83 2.99 -11.81
C LEU A 303 7.13 3.81 -11.92
N ASP A 304 8.23 3.17 -12.29
CA ASP A 304 9.37 3.93 -12.81
C ASP A 304 8.98 4.64 -14.13
N PRO A 305 9.64 5.76 -14.49
CA PRO A 305 9.22 6.59 -15.61
C PRO A 305 9.76 6.11 -16.98
N SER A 306 10.05 4.81 -17.13
CA SER A 306 10.51 4.22 -18.40
C SER A 306 9.46 4.33 -19.51
N GLU A 307 9.95 4.38 -20.75
CA GLU A 307 9.08 4.40 -21.95
C GLU A 307 8.15 3.18 -21.99
N GLU A 308 8.64 2.01 -21.57
CA GLU A 308 7.85 0.78 -21.52
C GLU A 308 6.66 0.87 -20.54
N ASN A 309 6.87 1.42 -19.34
CA ASN A 309 5.79 1.65 -18.39
C ASN A 309 4.79 2.70 -18.91
N VAL A 310 5.29 3.76 -19.54
CA VAL A 310 4.45 4.81 -20.12
C VAL A 310 3.58 4.24 -21.23
N ASP A 311 4.15 3.44 -22.12
CA ASP A 311 3.45 2.85 -23.26
C ASP A 311 2.43 1.79 -22.84
N TYR A 312 2.78 0.95 -21.85
CA TYR A 312 1.91 -0.14 -21.44
C TYR A 312 0.82 0.29 -20.46
N PHE A 313 1.17 1.06 -19.41
CA PHE A 313 0.20 1.45 -18.38
C PHE A 313 -0.36 2.85 -18.65
N VAL A 314 0.51 3.86 -18.74
CA VAL A 314 0.05 5.26 -18.62
C VAL A 314 -0.83 5.68 -19.79
N LYS A 315 -0.43 5.36 -21.03
CA LYS A 315 -1.21 5.69 -22.24
C LYS A 315 -2.55 4.94 -22.33
N ASN A 316 -2.72 3.86 -21.56
CA ASN A 316 -3.95 3.07 -21.54
C ASN A 316 -4.87 3.41 -20.34
N GLY A 317 -4.53 4.47 -19.59
CA GLY A 317 -5.23 4.88 -18.39
C GLY A 317 -4.80 4.10 -17.14
N VAL A 318 -5.21 4.60 -15.97
CA VAL A 318 -4.82 4.04 -14.66
C VAL A 318 -5.10 2.55 -14.58
N TYR A 319 -4.04 1.76 -14.36
CA TYR A 319 -4.14 0.31 -14.30
C TYR A 319 -4.60 -0.15 -12.92
N LYS A 320 -5.83 -0.68 -12.84
CA LYS A 320 -6.42 -1.17 -11.59
C LYS A 320 -7.07 -2.53 -11.80
N LYS A 321 -6.60 -3.54 -11.09
CA LYS A 321 -7.10 -4.92 -11.18
C LYS A 321 -7.01 -5.62 -9.84
N LYS A 322 -8.16 -5.99 -9.27
CA LYS A 322 -8.27 -6.64 -7.96
C LYS A 322 -7.44 -5.91 -6.90
N GLN A 323 -6.36 -6.53 -6.41
CA GLN A 323 -5.45 -6.03 -5.38
C GLN A 323 -4.35 -5.10 -5.91
N ILE A 324 -4.22 -4.92 -7.24
CA ILE A 324 -3.26 -3.99 -7.85
C ILE A 324 -3.92 -2.67 -8.23
N HIS A 325 -3.22 -1.60 -7.89
CA HIS A 325 -3.48 -0.25 -8.39
C HIS A 325 -2.15 0.42 -8.79
N ALA A 326 -1.78 0.33 -10.06
CA ALA A 326 -0.63 1.06 -10.62
C ALA A 326 -1.09 2.42 -11.14
N GLY A 327 -1.18 3.38 -10.21
CA GLY A 327 -1.74 4.72 -10.44
C GLY A 327 -0.78 5.86 -10.13
N ALA A 328 0.49 5.58 -9.86
CA ALA A 328 1.50 6.59 -9.56
C ALA A 328 2.75 6.45 -10.46
N ILE A 329 3.47 7.55 -10.63
CA ILE A 329 4.83 7.59 -11.20
C ILE A 329 5.81 8.01 -10.10
N LYS A 330 6.89 7.25 -9.92
CA LYS A 330 7.99 7.58 -9.00
C LYS A 330 9.07 8.38 -9.73
N LEU A 331 9.43 9.53 -9.17
CA LEU A 331 10.51 10.39 -9.65
C LEU A 331 11.49 10.72 -8.51
N TYR A 332 12.63 11.31 -8.85
CA TYR A 332 13.67 11.71 -7.90
C TYR A 332 14.13 13.13 -8.21
N ALA A 333 14.11 14.03 -7.22
CA ALA A 333 14.59 15.40 -7.36
C ALA A 333 16.03 15.55 -6.91
N ASP A 334 16.41 14.93 -5.79
CA ASP A 334 17.74 15.03 -5.18
C ASP A 334 18.26 13.71 -4.59
N GLY A 335 19.42 13.79 -3.94
CA GLY A 335 20.03 12.66 -3.21
C GLY A 335 19.54 12.54 -1.76
N ALA A 336 20.43 12.06 -0.88
CA ALA A 336 20.13 11.89 0.55
C ALA A 336 21.05 12.76 1.41
N LEU A 337 20.62 13.06 2.65
CA LEU A 337 21.43 13.82 3.60
C LEU A 337 22.73 13.09 3.97
N GLY A 338 22.68 11.76 4.18
CA GLY A 338 23.84 10.98 4.62
C GLY A 338 25.02 11.00 3.65
N SER A 339 24.75 11.06 2.34
CA SER A 339 25.76 11.19 1.28
C SER A 339 26.05 12.65 0.89
N ARG A 340 25.44 13.63 1.57
CA ARG A 340 25.45 15.06 1.24
C ARG A 340 24.98 15.36 -0.20
N GLY A 341 24.01 14.57 -0.68
CA GLY A 341 23.41 14.70 -2.00
C GLY A 341 22.04 15.38 -2.01
N ALA A 342 21.39 15.53 -0.86
CA ALA A 342 20.12 16.26 -0.78
C ALA A 342 20.32 17.75 -1.11
N CYS A 343 19.46 18.32 -1.94
CA CYS A 343 19.68 19.67 -2.47
C CYS A 343 19.13 20.73 -1.52
N LEU A 344 20.02 21.49 -0.90
CA LEU A 344 19.70 22.47 0.15
C LEU A 344 19.73 23.91 -0.37
N LEU A 345 18.94 24.79 0.24
CA LEU A 345 18.98 26.24 -0.04
C LEU A 345 20.31 26.85 0.42
N GLU A 346 20.79 26.43 1.59
CA GLU A 346 22.07 26.83 2.17
C GLU A 346 23.08 25.66 2.20
N PRO A 347 24.40 25.93 2.24
CA PRO A 347 25.38 24.86 2.27
C PRO A 347 25.24 23.95 3.51
N TYR A 348 25.70 22.71 3.35
CA TYR A 348 25.82 21.77 4.45
C TYR A 348 26.73 22.33 5.55
N SER A 349 26.28 22.27 6.80
CA SER A 349 27.05 22.78 7.95
C SER A 349 28.41 22.09 8.14
N ASP A 350 28.55 20.85 7.67
CA ASP A 350 29.79 20.07 7.72
C ASP A 350 30.53 20.00 6.37
N SER A 351 30.02 20.71 5.35
CA SER A 351 30.61 20.82 4.01
C SER A 351 30.23 22.18 3.40
N PRO A 352 30.89 23.28 3.81
CA PRO A 352 30.43 24.65 3.54
C PRO A 352 30.38 25.07 2.07
N ASP A 353 31.03 24.32 1.17
CA ASP A 353 31.01 24.55 -0.28
C ASP A 353 30.02 23.65 -1.03
N ASN A 354 29.29 22.79 -0.32
CA ASN A 354 28.37 21.82 -0.88
C ASN A 354 26.92 22.18 -0.54
N LYS A 355 26.05 22.26 -1.54
CA LYS A 355 24.58 22.43 -1.39
C LYS A 355 23.81 21.17 -1.83
N GLY A 356 24.49 20.05 -2.01
CA GLY A 356 23.95 18.85 -2.62
C GLY A 356 23.73 18.99 -4.12
N ILE A 357 22.85 18.16 -4.66
CA ILE A 357 22.65 18.07 -6.12
C ILE A 357 21.18 17.81 -6.47
N MET A 358 20.67 18.55 -7.44
CA MET A 358 19.46 18.15 -8.18
C MET A 358 19.86 17.02 -9.12
N VAL A 359 19.46 15.79 -8.80
CA VAL A 359 19.83 14.60 -9.59
C VAL A 359 19.09 14.55 -10.91
N GLU A 360 17.88 15.10 -10.95
CA GLU A 360 17.06 15.21 -12.14
C GLU A 360 16.86 16.70 -12.49
N HIS A 361 16.92 17.02 -13.78
CA HIS A 361 16.71 18.39 -14.21
C HIS A 361 15.24 18.79 -14.00
N PRO A 362 14.94 20.02 -13.53
CA PRO A 362 13.56 20.47 -13.33
C PRO A 362 12.65 20.31 -14.56
N ASP A 363 13.19 20.47 -15.76
CA ASP A 363 12.41 20.28 -17.00
C ASP A 363 12.04 18.82 -17.25
N THR A 364 12.87 17.86 -16.84
CA THR A 364 12.51 16.45 -16.88
C THR A 364 11.36 16.16 -15.91
N LEU A 365 11.43 16.72 -14.69
CA LEU A 365 10.34 16.62 -13.71
C LEU A 365 9.03 17.20 -14.27
N ARG A 366 9.07 18.39 -14.87
CA ARG A 366 7.91 19.01 -15.55
C ARG A 366 7.35 18.13 -16.67
N LYS A 367 8.21 17.54 -17.50
CA LYS A 367 7.80 16.62 -18.58
C LYS A 367 6.99 15.46 -18.01
N TYR A 368 7.47 14.81 -16.97
CA TYR A 368 6.77 13.68 -16.34
C TYR A 368 5.51 14.11 -15.59
N CYS A 369 5.51 15.29 -14.94
CA CYS A 369 4.32 15.87 -14.32
C CYS A 369 3.22 16.15 -15.35
N ARG A 370 3.54 16.73 -16.51
CA ARG A 370 2.58 16.91 -17.61
C ARG A 370 1.97 15.58 -18.04
N MET A 371 2.82 14.60 -18.32
CA MET A 371 2.41 13.27 -18.78
C MET A 371 1.50 12.57 -17.75
N ALA A 372 1.84 12.62 -16.46
CA ALA A 372 0.99 12.06 -15.41
C ALA A 372 -0.32 12.83 -15.24
N TYR A 373 -0.28 14.17 -15.30
CA TYR A 373 -1.47 15.01 -15.16
C TYR A 373 -2.50 14.72 -16.25
N ASP A 374 -2.05 14.65 -17.50
CA ASP A 374 -2.88 14.42 -18.69
C ASP A 374 -3.48 13.01 -18.71
N ASN A 375 -2.83 12.04 -18.03
CA ASN A 375 -3.27 10.63 -17.96
C ASN A 375 -3.87 10.24 -16.60
N HIS A 376 -4.14 11.20 -15.71
CA HIS A 376 -4.73 10.96 -14.39
C HIS A 376 -3.91 10.08 -13.43
N TYR A 377 -2.58 10.09 -13.58
CA TYR A 377 -1.66 9.47 -12.64
C TYR A 377 -1.29 10.42 -11.50
N GLN A 378 -1.06 9.87 -10.31
CA GLN A 378 -0.40 10.54 -9.20
C GLN A 378 1.10 10.67 -9.50
N VAL A 379 1.73 11.76 -9.07
CA VAL A 379 3.18 11.91 -9.12
C VAL A 379 3.73 11.85 -7.69
N CYS A 380 4.75 11.02 -7.50
CA CYS A 380 5.43 10.80 -6.23
C CYS A 380 6.91 11.11 -6.42
N VAL A 381 7.40 12.22 -5.89
CA VAL A 381 8.80 12.65 -6.09
C VAL A 381 9.59 12.50 -4.81
N HIS A 382 10.69 11.76 -4.83
CA HIS A 382 11.72 11.83 -3.79
C HIS A 382 12.29 13.24 -3.74
N ALA A 383 12.12 13.93 -2.61
CA ALA A 383 12.78 15.20 -2.33
C ALA A 383 13.09 15.30 -0.84
N ILE A 384 14.37 15.40 -0.49
CA ILE A 384 14.83 15.46 0.90
C ILE A 384 15.22 16.88 1.30
N GLY A 385 16.01 17.56 0.49
CA GLY A 385 16.50 18.91 0.77
C GLY A 385 15.47 19.98 0.46
N ASP A 386 15.52 21.11 1.18
CA ASP A 386 14.53 22.18 1.07
C ASP A 386 14.53 22.87 -0.30
N SER A 387 15.68 22.98 -0.98
CA SER A 387 15.75 23.47 -2.36
C SER A 387 15.07 22.51 -3.34
N ALA A 388 15.23 21.19 -3.16
CA ALA A 388 14.53 20.19 -3.95
C ALA A 388 13.02 20.21 -3.70
N VAL A 389 12.61 20.24 -2.43
CA VAL A 389 11.19 20.30 -2.03
C VAL A 389 10.53 21.56 -2.62
N ARG A 390 11.15 22.74 -2.49
CA ARG A 390 10.67 23.99 -3.09
C ARG A 390 10.49 23.86 -4.61
N THR A 391 11.49 23.31 -5.29
CA THR A 391 11.43 23.08 -6.74
C THR A 391 10.26 22.18 -7.13
N VAL A 392 10.04 21.08 -6.41
CA VAL A 392 8.93 20.15 -6.69
C VAL A 392 7.58 20.79 -6.41
N LEU A 393 7.44 21.52 -5.30
CA LEU A 393 6.21 22.24 -4.96
C LEU A 393 5.85 23.28 -6.04
N ASP A 394 6.84 24.03 -6.52
CA ASP A 394 6.64 25.03 -7.58
C ASP A 394 6.22 24.36 -8.88
N ILE A 395 6.88 23.26 -9.26
CA ILE A 395 6.48 22.46 -10.43
C ILE A 395 5.06 21.95 -10.26
N TYR A 396 4.71 21.35 -9.12
CA TYR A 396 3.36 20.83 -8.87
C TYR A 396 2.29 21.93 -8.97
N ALA A 397 2.59 23.14 -8.47
CA ALA A 397 1.69 24.29 -8.55
C ALA A 397 1.30 24.64 -10.01
N GLU A 398 2.24 24.49 -10.97
CA GLU A 398 2.00 24.72 -12.40
C GLU A 398 0.87 23.83 -12.98
N PHE A 399 0.63 22.64 -12.39
CA PHE A 399 -0.33 21.66 -12.88
C PHE A 399 -1.60 21.56 -12.00
N LEU A 400 -1.41 21.56 -10.69
CA LEU A 400 -2.47 21.28 -9.72
C LEU A 400 -3.39 22.49 -9.51
N GLY A 401 -2.88 23.71 -9.72
CA GLY A 401 -3.65 24.94 -9.65
C GLY A 401 -4.10 25.29 -8.23
N GLY A 402 -5.17 24.70 -7.73
CA GLY A 402 -5.69 24.95 -6.37
C GLY A 402 -6.00 23.64 -5.66
N LYS A 403 -6.98 23.67 -4.75
CA LYS A 403 -7.50 22.44 -4.14
C LYS A 403 -8.01 21.49 -5.22
N ASN A 404 -7.50 20.26 -5.18
CA ASN A 404 -7.75 19.22 -6.17
C ASN A 404 -7.74 17.83 -5.47
N ASP A 405 -8.09 16.78 -6.20
CA ASP A 405 -8.03 15.39 -5.70
C ASP A 405 -6.98 14.55 -6.45
N ARG A 406 -5.93 15.18 -7.00
CA ARG A 406 -4.81 14.48 -7.64
C ARG A 406 -3.90 13.82 -6.60
N ARG A 407 -3.88 14.38 -5.38
CA ARG A 407 -3.14 13.85 -4.22
C ARG A 407 -1.66 13.61 -4.50
N TRP A 408 -1.01 14.42 -5.33
CA TRP A 408 0.42 14.24 -5.62
C TRP A 408 1.25 14.32 -4.35
N ARG A 409 2.37 13.60 -4.32
CA ARG A 409 3.14 13.33 -3.12
C ARG A 409 4.58 13.84 -3.23
N ILE A 410 5.10 14.32 -2.12
CA ILE A 410 6.55 14.47 -1.90
C ILE A 410 7.00 13.38 -0.95
N GLU A 411 7.87 12.50 -1.44
CA GLU A 411 8.43 11.42 -0.65
C GLU A 411 9.56 11.95 0.23
N HIS A 412 9.60 11.50 1.49
CA HIS A 412 10.51 11.92 2.55
C HIS A 412 10.20 13.30 3.15
N ALA A 413 10.29 14.38 2.36
CA ALA A 413 10.09 15.75 2.82
C ALA A 413 10.81 16.06 4.15
N GLN A 414 12.08 15.64 4.26
CA GLN A 414 12.81 15.63 5.53
C GLN A 414 13.29 17.01 5.97
N VAL A 415 13.70 17.86 5.01
CA VAL A 415 14.06 19.26 5.24
C VAL A 415 13.15 20.11 4.38
N VAL A 416 12.32 20.93 5.01
CA VAL A 416 11.35 21.79 4.33
C VAL A 416 11.48 23.20 4.88
N ASN A 417 11.61 24.17 3.99
CA ASN A 417 11.63 25.58 4.38
C ASN A 417 10.23 26.02 4.81
N GLU A 418 10.12 26.74 5.93
CA GLU A 418 8.84 27.16 6.51
C GLU A 418 8.00 28.01 5.55
N GLU A 419 8.64 28.79 4.67
CA GLU A 419 7.96 29.61 3.66
C GLU A 419 7.17 28.76 2.64
N ASP A 420 7.52 27.48 2.49
CA ASP A 420 6.91 26.56 1.54
C ASP A 420 5.77 25.73 2.14
N PHE A 421 5.57 25.74 3.47
CA PHE A 421 4.53 24.92 4.14
C PHE A 421 3.13 25.17 3.58
N GLY A 422 2.82 26.43 3.27
CA GLY A 422 1.53 26.82 2.71
C GLY A 422 1.21 26.15 1.37
N LYS A 423 2.23 25.79 0.57
CA LYS A 423 2.04 25.18 -0.76
C LYS A 423 1.47 23.77 -0.67
N PHE A 424 1.82 23.00 0.37
CA PHE A 424 1.24 21.66 0.59
C PHE A 424 -0.29 21.73 0.69
N GLY A 425 -0.80 22.60 1.57
CA GLY A 425 -2.23 22.79 1.77
C GLY A 425 -2.94 23.51 0.61
N ALA A 426 -2.26 24.44 -0.08
CA ALA A 426 -2.84 25.16 -1.21
C ALA A 426 -3.16 24.23 -2.40
N TYR A 427 -2.32 23.21 -2.62
CA TYR A 427 -2.41 22.31 -3.77
C TYR A 427 -2.76 20.85 -3.39
N ASN A 428 -3.18 20.59 -2.13
CA ASN A 428 -3.49 19.25 -1.62
C ASN A 428 -2.38 18.22 -1.89
N ILE A 429 -1.12 18.65 -1.73
CA ILE A 429 0.06 17.79 -1.84
C ILE A 429 0.23 17.05 -0.53
N ILE A 430 0.52 15.75 -0.62
CA ILE A 430 0.77 14.86 0.51
C ILE A 430 2.24 14.85 0.86
#